data_AF-A0A3B9PTA1-F1
#
_entry.id   AF-A0A3B9PTA1-F1
#
_cell.length_a   1.000
_cell.length_b   1.000
_cell.length_c   1.000
_cell.angle_alpha   90.00
_cell.angle_beta   90.00
_cell.angle_gamma   90.00
#
_symmetry.space_group_name_H-M   'P 1'
#
loop_
_entity.id
_entity.type
_entity.pdbx_description
1 polymer ?
#
loop_
_entity_poly.entity_id
_entity_poly.type
_entity_poly.pdbx_seq_one_letter_code
_entity_poly.pdbx_strand_id
1 'polypeptide(L)'
;SQLVNQLKKVDQNQSVALTVRQGGERGPERTFEMVPIEKELLIAGIPSIRKMIGFRPDFKIVTTYPNPLKLIYSRVKDMYLTLSGLVSPASDVKLRNMSGPVGIVNHLSVFAKIGFKKLLWFVVFINVNLAILNLLPIPVLDGGHMLFATIEKLRGEPLPLAFLERAQVLFVALLFSFMLYVTFFDVQRILPF
;
A
#
# COMPACT_ATOMS: atom_id res chain seq x y z
N SER A 1 32.98 6.30 -4.71
CA SER A 1 33.83 7.13 -3.82
C SER A 1 34.60 8.23 -4.55
N GLN A 2 34.92 8.11 -5.86
CA GLN A 2 35.68 9.13 -6.61
C GLN A 2 34.91 10.45 -6.85
N LEU A 3 33.60 10.39 -7.13
CA LEU A 3 32.78 11.57 -7.43
C LEU A 3 32.62 12.52 -6.22
N VAL A 4 32.48 11.97 -5.02
CA VAL A 4 32.41 12.75 -3.77
C VAL A 4 33.72 13.48 -3.48
N ASN A 5 34.86 12.85 -3.80
CA ASN A 5 36.17 13.46 -3.61
C ASN A 5 36.46 14.56 -4.64
N GLN A 6 35.94 14.45 -5.86
CA GLN A 6 36.00 15.52 -6.85
C GLN A 6 35.14 16.72 -6.46
N LEU A 7 33.91 16.50 -5.98
CA LEU A 7 33.02 17.58 -5.52
C LEU A 7 33.54 18.36 -4.30
N LYS A 8 34.38 17.75 -3.46
CA LYS A 8 35.04 18.44 -2.34
C LYS A 8 36.12 19.44 -2.78
N LYS A 9 36.69 19.27 -3.99
CA LYS A 9 37.78 20.11 -4.52
C LYS A 9 37.29 21.27 -5.40
N VAL A 10 35.99 21.34 -5.68
CA VAL A 10 35.40 22.39 -6.50
C VAL A 10 35.08 23.60 -5.62
N ASP A 11 35.60 24.77 -5.99
CA ASP A 11 35.36 26.04 -5.29
C ASP A 11 33.88 26.43 -5.32
N GLN A 12 33.45 27.19 -4.31
CA GLN A 12 32.09 27.72 -4.26
C GLN A 12 31.85 28.55 -5.52
N ASN A 13 30.76 28.25 -6.26
CA ASN A 13 30.32 28.92 -7.49
C ASN A 13 30.91 28.45 -8.84
N GLN A 14 31.67 27.36 -8.91
CA GLN A 14 32.13 26.82 -10.19
C GLN A 14 31.16 25.78 -10.78
N SER A 15 30.73 25.99 -12.04
CA SER A 15 29.87 25.07 -12.79
C SER A 15 30.58 23.75 -13.04
N VAL A 16 29.97 22.63 -12.66
CA VAL A 16 30.48 21.28 -12.95
C VAL A 16 29.65 20.68 -14.08
N ALA A 17 30.32 20.33 -15.19
CA ALA A 17 29.69 19.60 -16.28
C ALA A 17 29.57 18.12 -15.91
N LEU A 18 28.35 17.64 -15.75
CA LEU A 18 28.04 16.24 -15.48
C LEU A 18 27.47 15.58 -16.74
N THR A 19 28.26 14.71 -17.36
CA THR A 19 27.76 13.86 -18.45
C THR A 19 27.10 12.62 -17.87
N VAL A 20 25.80 12.47 -18.12
CA VAL A 20 24.99 11.34 -17.64
C VAL A 20 24.47 10.55 -18.83
N ARG A 21 24.63 9.23 -18.76
CA ARG A 21 24.08 8.29 -19.75
C ARG A 21 22.74 7.76 -19.25
N GLN A 22 21.65 8.00 -19.99
CA GLN A 22 20.31 7.51 -19.63
C GLN A 22 20.06 6.13 -20.24
N GLY A 23 19.71 5.12 -19.43
CA GLY A 23 19.21 3.83 -19.92
C GLY A 23 20.24 2.72 -20.14
N GLY A 24 21.41 2.77 -19.48
CA GLY A 24 22.44 1.73 -19.57
C GLY A 24 23.56 2.05 -20.57
N GLU A 25 24.44 1.07 -20.86
CA GLU A 25 25.68 1.30 -21.61
C GLU A 25 25.50 1.82 -23.04
N ARG A 26 24.34 1.57 -23.68
CA ARG A 26 24.02 2.04 -25.05
C ARG A 26 23.09 3.26 -25.09
N GLY A 27 22.87 3.90 -23.94
CA GLY A 27 22.00 5.07 -23.82
C GLY A 27 22.61 6.36 -24.39
N PRO A 28 21.80 7.34 -24.79
CA PRO A 28 22.30 8.66 -25.21
C PRO A 28 22.97 9.38 -24.03
N GLU A 29 24.12 9.98 -24.29
CA GLU A 29 24.83 10.83 -23.33
C GLU A 29 24.25 12.24 -23.37
N ARG A 30 23.99 12.80 -22.19
CA ARG A 30 23.61 14.21 -22.04
C ARG A 30 24.49 14.88 -21.00
N THR A 31 25.10 15.98 -21.37
CA THR A 31 25.90 16.82 -20.48
C THR A 31 25.02 17.89 -19.87
N PHE A 32 25.01 17.98 -18.55
CA PHE A 32 24.31 19.00 -17.78
C PHE A 32 25.33 19.82 -17.01
N GLU A 33 25.29 21.13 -17.17
CA GLU A 33 26.04 22.04 -16.31
C GLU A 33 25.25 22.28 -15.02
N MET A 34 25.87 21.98 -13.87
CA MET A 34 25.22 22.12 -12.57
C MET A 34 26.13 22.85 -11.58
N VAL A 35 25.51 23.67 -10.73
CA VAL A 35 26.20 24.31 -9.60
C VAL A 35 25.95 23.46 -8.35
N PRO A 36 26.99 22.98 -7.64
CA PRO A 36 26.83 22.22 -6.40
C PRO A 36 26.13 23.05 -5.33
N ILE A 37 25.16 22.44 -4.63
CA ILE A 37 24.46 23.07 -3.50
C ILE A 37 25.00 22.46 -2.20
N GLU A 38 25.38 23.29 -1.24
CA GLU A 38 25.75 22.85 0.11
C GLU A 38 24.49 22.55 0.92
N LYS A 39 24.41 21.36 1.51
CA LYS A 39 23.35 21.01 2.44
C LYS A 39 23.92 20.43 3.72
N GLU A 40 23.36 20.84 4.84
CA GLU A 40 23.62 20.24 6.13
C GLU A 40 22.82 18.93 6.24
N LEU A 41 23.52 17.81 6.43
CA LEU A 41 22.90 16.50 6.61
C LEU A 41 23.30 15.93 7.97
N LEU A 42 22.31 15.43 8.70
CA LEU A 42 22.54 14.63 9.90
C LEU A 42 22.86 13.19 9.48
N ILE A 43 24.13 12.80 9.56
CA ILE A 43 24.58 11.43 9.30
C ILE A 43 24.97 10.83 10.64
N ALA A 44 24.27 9.77 11.07
CA ALA A 44 24.47 9.14 12.37
C ALA A 44 24.41 10.13 13.56
N GLY A 45 23.54 11.16 13.46
CA GLY A 45 23.36 12.18 14.50
C GLY A 45 24.41 13.29 14.52
N ILE A 46 25.41 13.26 13.64
CA ILE A 46 26.44 14.29 13.53
C ILE A 46 26.10 15.23 12.36
N PRO A 47 25.98 16.56 12.58
CA PRO A 47 25.78 17.52 11.50
C PRO A 47 27.01 17.53 10.59
N SER A 48 26.81 17.19 9.32
CA SER A 48 27.85 17.11 8.30
C SER A 48 27.44 17.93 7.09
N ILE A 49 28.20 18.98 6.79
CA ILE A 49 28.02 19.78 5.57
C ILE A 49 28.55 18.99 4.38
N ARG A 50 27.71 18.76 3.37
CA ARG A 50 28.13 18.12 2.12
C ARG A 50 27.64 18.91 0.92
N LYS A 51 28.55 19.16 -0.02
CA LYS A 51 28.21 19.61 -1.37
C LYS A 51 27.53 18.47 -2.12
N MET A 52 26.34 18.71 -2.64
CA MET A 52 25.58 17.74 -3.41
C MET A 52 25.23 18.30 -4.78
N ILE A 53 25.34 17.42 -5.78
CA ILE A 53 24.78 17.60 -7.11
C ILE A 53 23.80 16.44 -7.31
N GLY A 54 22.62 16.72 -7.86
CA GLY A 54 21.63 15.68 -8.12
C GLY A 54 20.45 16.20 -8.93
N PHE A 55 19.73 15.27 -9.54
CA PHE A 55 18.50 15.57 -10.25
C PHE A 55 17.33 15.59 -9.26
N ARG A 56 16.54 16.67 -9.24
CA ARG A 56 15.25 16.68 -8.56
C ARG A 56 14.17 16.39 -9.60
N PRO A 57 13.44 15.26 -9.52
CA PRO A 57 12.31 15.04 -10.39
C PRO A 57 11.25 16.11 -10.11
N ASP A 58 10.96 16.95 -11.09
CA ASP A 58 9.85 17.88 -11.02
C ASP A 58 8.57 17.10 -11.39
N PHE A 59 7.78 16.76 -10.38
CA PHE A 59 6.53 16.05 -10.57
C PHE A 59 5.50 17.00 -11.19
N LYS A 60 5.49 17.11 -12.52
CA LYS A 60 4.38 17.71 -13.24
C LYS A 60 3.18 16.79 -13.14
N ILE A 61 2.26 17.10 -12.23
CA ILE A 61 0.97 16.43 -12.13
C ILE A 61 0.16 16.83 -13.36
N VAL A 62 0.19 15.98 -14.39
CA VAL A 62 -0.72 16.10 -15.53
C VAL A 62 -2.05 15.51 -15.09
N THR A 63 -3.00 16.38 -14.74
CA THR A 63 -4.37 16.00 -14.38
C THR A 63 -5.09 15.49 -15.62
N THR A 64 -4.91 14.22 -15.96
CA THR A 64 -5.73 13.57 -16.98
C THR A 64 -7.00 13.10 -16.28
N TYR A 65 -8.17 13.62 -16.66
CA TYR A 65 -9.46 13.08 -16.24
C TYR A 65 -9.76 11.84 -17.09
N PRO A 66 -9.49 10.61 -16.62
CA PRO A 66 -9.87 9.44 -17.36
C PRO A 66 -11.39 9.30 -17.26
N ASN A 67 -12.04 8.85 -18.33
CA ASN A 67 -13.46 8.55 -18.30
C ASN A 67 -13.78 7.60 -17.12
N PRO A 68 -14.79 7.89 -16.27
CA PRO A 68 -15.10 7.09 -15.07
C PRO A 68 -15.34 5.61 -15.36
N LEU A 69 -15.90 5.27 -16.54
CA LEU A 69 -16.09 3.87 -16.94
C LEU A 69 -14.77 3.14 -17.19
N LYS A 70 -13.76 3.85 -17.72
CA LYS A 70 -12.43 3.30 -17.95
C LYS A 70 -11.68 3.09 -16.64
N LEU A 71 -11.88 3.97 -15.66
CA LEU A 71 -11.37 3.81 -14.30
C LEU A 71 -11.94 2.55 -13.67
N ILE A 72 -13.26 2.39 -13.68
CA ILE A 72 -13.93 1.22 -13.09
C ILE A 72 -13.41 -0.06 -13.73
N TYR A 73 -13.37 -0.13 -15.07
CA TYR A 73 -12.84 -1.29 -15.78
C TYR A 73 -11.38 -1.58 -15.40
N SER A 74 -10.54 -0.56 -15.34
CA SER A 74 -9.12 -0.73 -14.95
C SER A 74 -8.97 -1.24 -13.52
N ARG A 75 -9.77 -0.75 -12.56
CA ARG A 75 -9.72 -1.18 -11.17
C ARG A 75 -10.21 -2.60 -10.98
N VAL A 76 -11.25 -2.99 -11.70
CA VAL A 76 -11.75 -4.38 -11.72
C VAL A 76 -10.69 -5.32 -12.28
N LYS A 77 -10.01 -4.92 -13.36
CA LYS A 77 -8.92 -5.71 -13.95
C LYS A 77 -7.72 -5.85 -13.01
N ASP A 78 -7.30 -4.77 -12.36
CA ASP A 78 -6.20 -4.79 -11.39
C ASP A 78 -6.53 -5.70 -10.19
N MET A 79 -7.78 -5.66 -9.74
CA MET A 79 -8.27 -6.53 -8.66
C MET A 79 -8.25 -8.00 -9.08
N TYR A 80 -8.69 -8.33 -10.30
CA TYR A 80 -8.62 -9.69 -10.83
C TYR A 80 -7.19 -10.21 -10.96
N LEU A 81 -6.26 -9.38 -11.45
CA LEU A 81 -4.84 -9.73 -11.54
C LEU A 81 -4.21 -9.94 -10.16
N THR A 82 -4.62 -9.15 -9.17
CA THR A 82 -4.15 -9.31 -7.78
C THR A 82 -4.70 -10.58 -7.13
N LEU A 83 -6.00 -10.87 -7.32
CA LEU A 83 -6.65 -12.07 -6.79
C LEU A 83 -6.14 -13.36 -7.46
N SER A 84 -5.94 -13.35 -8.77
CA SER A 84 -5.31 -14.47 -9.49
C SER A 84 -3.84 -14.65 -9.14
N GLY A 85 -3.13 -13.56 -8.83
CA GLY A 85 -1.79 -13.60 -8.24
C GLY A 85 -1.76 -14.23 -6.85
N LEU A 86 -2.75 -13.94 -5.99
CA LEU A 86 -2.90 -14.54 -4.65
C LEU A 86 -3.13 -16.06 -4.69
N VAL A 87 -3.78 -16.57 -5.73
CA VAL A 87 -4.00 -18.02 -5.93
C VAL A 87 -2.79 -18.68 -6.60
N SER A 88 -1.92 -17.91 -7.27
CA SER A 88 -0.66 -18.42 -7.80
C SER A 88 0.35 -18.66 -6.67
N PRO A 89 0.97 -19.84 -6.57
CA PRO A 89 1.96 -20.19 -5.52
C PRO A 89 3.24 -19.31 -5.53
N ALA A 90 3.38 -18.41 -6.50
CA ALA A 90 4.53 -17.54 -6.72
C ALA A 90 4.33 -16.09 -6.21
N SER A 91 3.25 -15.79 -5.49
CA SER A 91 3.01 -14.43 -4.96
C SER A 91 3.64 -14.20 -3.60
N ASP A 92 4.37 -13.08 -3.47
CA ASP A 92 5.06 -12.65 -2.24
C ASP A 92 4.11 -12.09 -1.16
N VAL A 93 2.80 -12.19 -1.38
CA VAL A 93 1.77 -11.74 -0.43
C VAL A 93 1.56 -12.84 0.61
N LYS A 94 2.55 -13.02 1.48
CA LYS A 94 2.42 -13.89 2.64
C LYS A 94 1.33 -13.32 3.56
N LEU A 95 0.40 -14.17 4.02
CA LEU A 95 -0.61 -13.81 5.02
C LEU A 95 -0.02 -13.09 6.25
N ARG A 96 1.27 -13.34 6.53
CA ARG A 96 2.06 -12.67 7.57
C ARG A 96 2.16 -11.14 7.38
N ASN A 97 1.90 -10.59 6.20
CA ASN A 97 1.91 -9.14 5.94
C ASN A 97 0.53 -8.49 6.13
N MET A 98 -0.52 -9.26 6.41
CA MET A 98 -1.82 -8.72 6.76
C MET A 98 -1.84 -8.34 8.24
N SER A 99 -2.14 -7.08 8.54
CA SER A 99 -2.34 -6.62 9.91
C SER A 99 -3.65 -7.21 10.44
N GLY A 100 -3.58 -8.01 11.50
CA GLY A 100 -4.77 -8.45 12.21
C GLY A 100 -5.37 -7.33 13.06
N PRO A 101 -6.41 -7.65 13.85
CA PRO A 101 -7.10 -6.67 14.71
C PRO A 101 -6.13 -5.93 15.64
N VAL A 102 -5.18 -6.64 16.23
CA VAL A 102 -4.16 -6.06 17.13
C VAL A 102 -3.20 -5.17 16.35
N GLY A 103 -2.76 -5.60 15.17
CA GLY A 103 -1.94 -4.79 14.27
C GLY A 103 -2.63 -3.49 13.86
N ILE A 104 -3.92 -3.54 13.51
CA ILE A 104 -4.74 -2.37 13.14
C ILE A 104 -4.79 -1.36 14.30
N VAL A 105 -5.05 -1.83 15.52
CA VAL A 105 -5.07 -0.96 16.72
C VAL A 105 -3.69 -0.33 16.97
N ASN A 106 -2.61 -1.11 16.83
CA ASN A 106 -1.25 -0.58 16.97
C ASN A 106 -0.95 0.50 15.92
N HIS A 107 -1.31 0.27 14.65
CA HIS A 107 -1.17 1.27 13.60
C HIS A 107 -1.99 2.54 13.88
N LEU A 108 -3.21 2.38 14.41
CA LEU A 108 -4.04 3.51 14.83
C LEU A 108 -3.31 4.36 15.88
N SER A 109 -2.72 3.73 16.89
CA SER A 109 -1.91 4.42 17.91
C SER A 109 -0.69 5.13 17.33
N VAL A 110 0.00 4.51 16.38
CA VAL A 110 1.14 5.13 15.68
C VAL A 110 0.70 6.35 14.87
N PHE A 111 -0.37 6.23 14.06
CA PHE A 111 -0.87 7.34 13.26
C PHE A 111 -1.48 8.47 14.10
N ALA A 112 -2.08 8.15 15.25
CA ALA A 112 -2.53 9.14 16.22
C ALA A 112 -1.38 10.00 16.75
N LYS A 113 -0.20 9.39 17.01
CA LYS A 113 1.01 10.11 17.45
C LYS A 113 1.62 10.97 16.35
N ILE A 114 1.49 10.59 15.07
CA ILE A 114 1.98 11.37 13.94
C ILE A 114 1.12 12.62 13.71
N GLY A 115 -0.18 12.55 14.00
CA GLY A 115 -1.08 13.70 14.04
C GLY A 115 -2.46 13.44 13.41
N PHE A 116 -3.41 14.32 13.70
CA PHE A 116 -4.83 14.15 13.38
C PHE A 116 -5.11 13.89 11.89
N LYS A 117 -4.42 14.58 10.99
CA LYS A 117 -4.60 14.39 9.53
C LYS A 117 -4.23 12.97 9.07
N LYS A 118 -3.19 12.37 9.66
CA LYS A 118 -2.75 11.01 9.32
C LYS A 118 -3.66 9.96 9.94
N LEU A 119 -4.10 10.19 11.17
CA LEU A 119 -5.11 9.37 11.83
C LEU A 119 -6.40 9.31 11.00
N LEU A 120 -6.92 10.47 10.58
CA LEU A 120 -8.15 10.54 9.79
C LEU A 120 -8.00 9.82 8.45
N TRP A 121 -6.87 10.00 7.75
CA TRP A 121 -6.59 9.27 6.52
C TRP A 121 -6.60 7.76 6.73
N PHE A 122 -5.99 7.26 7.81
CA PHE A 122 -5.95 5.84 8.14
C PHE A 122 -7.33 5.29 8.47
N VAL A 123 -8.13 6.01 9.26
CA VAL A 123 -9.50 5.62 9.60
C VAL A 123 -10.39 5.57 8.36
N VAL A 124 -10.30 6.57 7.46
CA VAL A 124 -11.03 6.55 6.19
C VAL A 124 -10.61 5.37 5.33
N PHE A 125 -9.30 5.11 5.24
CA PHE A 125 -8.76 3.97 4.51
C PHE A 125 -9.34 2.63 5.02
N ILE A 126 -9.35 2.39 6.33
CA ILE A 126 -9.91 1.17 6.91
C ILE A 126 -11.43 1.07 6.65
N ASN A 127 -12.18 2.16 6.85
CA ASN A 127 -13.63 2.16 6.65
C ASN A 127 -14.03 1.87 5.20
N VAL A 128 -13.32 2.43 4.22
CA VAL A 128 -13.57 2.15 2.80
C VAL A 128 -13.33 0.68 2.48
N ASN A 129 -12.24 0.09 2.99
CA ASN A 129 -11.98 -1.34 2.79
C ASN A 129 -13.05 -2.21 3.47
N LEU A 130 -13.48 -1.86 4.68
CA LEU A 130 -14.54 -2.57 5.39
C LEU A 130 -15.88 -2.49 4.65
N ALA A 131 -16.22 -1.33 4.10
CA ALA A 131 -17.43 -1.16 3.28
C ALA A 131 -17.41 -2.04 2.03
N ILE A 132 -16.26 -2.14 1.34
CA ILE A 132 -16.10 -3.02 0.18
C ILE A 132 -16.23 -4.49 0.60
N LEU A 133 -15.57 -4.90 1.69
CA LEU A 133 -15.67 -6.26 2.21
C LEU A 133 -17.12 -6.60 2.59
N ASN A 134 -17.84 -5.67 3.24
CA ASN A 134 -19.25 -5.84 3.61
C ASN A 134 -20.18 -6.07 2.42
N LEU A 135 -19.82 -5.64 1.21
CA LEU A 135 -20.60 -5.88 -0.01
C LEU A 135 -20.31 -7.25 -0.65
N LEU A 136 -19.29 -7.97 -0.19
CA LEU A 136 -18.99 -9.31 -0.71
C LEU A 136 -20.09 -10.31 -0.34
N PRO A 137 -20.34 -11.33 -1.18
CA PRO A 137 -21.36 -12.35 -0.95
C PRO A 137 -20.90 -13.39 0.09
N ILE A 138 -20.57 -12.92 1.30
CA ILE A 138 -20.12 -13.73 2.42
C ILE A 138 -21.27 -13.79 3.44
N PRO A 139 -21.76 -14.98 3.84
CA PRO A 139 -22.97 -15.13 4.66
C PRO A 139 -23.04 -14.35 5.98
N VAL A 140 -21.88 -13.96 6.55
CA VAL A 140 -21.80 -13.19 7.80
C VAL A 140 -21.74 -11.67 7.58
N LEU A 141 -21.59 -11.22 6.33
CA LEU A 141 -21.52 -9.82 5.94
C LEU A 141 -22.84 -9.40 5.26
N ASP A 142 -23.12 -8.10 5.23
CA ASP A 142 -24.37 -7.54 4.67
C ASP A 142 -24.63 -8.00 3.22
N GLY A 143 -23.58 -8.12 2.41
CA GLY A 143 -23.62 -8.61 1.03
C GLY A 143 -24.02 -10.08 0.91
N GLY A 144 -23.77 -10.90 1.93
CA GLY A 144 -24.27 -12.28 1.99
C GLY A 144 -25.77 -12.34 2.15
N HIS A 145 -26.34 -11.49 2.99
CA HIS A 145 -27.79 -11.36 3.13
C HIS A 145 -28.44 -10.85 1.83
N MET A 146 -27.81 -9.88 1.16
CA MET A 146 -28.25 -9.42 -0.16
C MET A 146 -28.19 -10.54 -1.20
N LEU A 147 -27.15 -11.39 -1.18
CA LEU A 147 -27.04 -12.55 -2.06
C LEU A 147 -28.17 -13.54 -1.79
N PHE A 148 -28.42 -13.91 -0.52
CA PHE A 148 -29.49 -14.85 -0.18
C PHE A 148 -30.85 -14.33 -0.60
N ALA A 149 -31.16 -13.06 -0.34
CA ALA A 149 -32.40 -12.44 -0.79
C ALA A 149 -32.53 -12.42 -2.33
N THR A 150 -31.41 -12.21 -3.05
CA THR A 150 -31.39 -12.27 -4.51
C THR A 150 -31.65 -13.69 -5.02
N ILE A 151 -31.06 -14.70 -4.39
CA ILE A 151 -31.27 -16.11 -4.71
C ILE A 151 -32.73 -16.52 -4.44
N GLU A 152 -33.29 -16.12 -3.31
CA GLU A 152 -34.70 -16.37 -2.97
C GLU A 152 -35.64 -15.74 -4.00
N LYS A 153 -35.37 -14.49 -4.40
CA LYS A 153 -36.14 -13.80 -5.43
C LYS A 153 -36.09 -14.51 -6.79
N LEU A 154 -34.93 -15.05 -7.17
CA LEU A 154 -34.75 -15.80 -8.41
C LEU A 154 -35.38 -17.20 -8.37
N ARG A 155 -35.30 -17.86 -7.21
CA ARG A 155 -35.84 -19.21 -6.99
C ARG A 155 -37.35 -19.20 -6.75
N GLY A 156 -37.91 -18.08 -6.29
CA GLY A 156 -39.33 -17.94 -5.96
C GLY A 156 -39.75 -18.61 -4.65
N GLU A 157 -38.82 -19.23 -3.93
CA GLU A 157 -39.04 -19.90 -2.66
C GLU A 157 -38.00 -19.48 -1.63
N PRO A 158 -38.37 -19.39 -0.33
CA PRO A 158 -37.43 -19.07 0.72
C PRO A 158 -36.36 -20.16 0.84
N LEU A 159 -35.14 -19.75 1.17
CA LEU A 159 -34.06 -20.67 1.46
C LEU A 159 -34.34 -21.37 2.80
N PRO A 160 -33.95 -22.65 2.97
CA PRO A 160 -34.14 -23.34 4.23
C PRO A 160 -33.41 -22.61 5.36
N LEU A 161 -34.13 -22.27 6.43
CA LEU A 161 -33.56 -21.56 7.58
C LEU A 161 -32.34 -22.30 8.17
N ALA A 162 -32.43 -23.63 8.27
CA ALA A 162 -31.33 -24.48 8.73
C ALA A 162 -30.07 -24.38 7.85
N PHE A 163 -30.20 -24.07 6.55
CA PHE A 163 -29.04 -23.84 5.68
C PHE A 163 -28.41 -22.48 5.97
N LEU A 164 -29.20 -21.42 6.11
CA LEU A 164 -28.72 -20.07 6.44
C LEU A 164 -27.98 -20.07 7.79
N GLU A 165 -28.59 -20.66 8.82
CA GLU A 165 -28.01 -20.75 10.16
C GLU A 165 -26.68 -21.52 10.15
N ARG A 166 -26.63 -22.69 9.49
CA ARG A 166 -25.40 -23.48 9.40
C ARG A 166 -24.31 -22.75 8.64
N ALA A 167 -24.64 -22.11 7.52
CA ALA A 167 -23.68 -21.34 6.73
C ALA A 167 -23.14 -20.16 7.55
N GLN A 168 -24.01 -19.43 8.24
CA GLN A 168 -23.61 -18.30 9.08
C GLN A 168 -22.72 -18.74 10.24
N VAL A 169 -23.11 -19.78 10.98
CA VAL A 169 -22.30 -20.31 12.09
C VAL A 169 -20.93 -20.79 11.60
N LEU A 170 -20.88 -21.50 10.46
CA LEU A 170 -19.63 -21.96 9.85
C LEU A 170 -18.71 -20.79 9.50
N PHE A 171 -19.25 -19.75 8.85
CA PHE A 171 -18.46 -18.57 8.45
C PHE A 171 -18.02 -17.73 9.65
N VAL A 172 -18.87 -17.57 10.67
CA VAL A 172 -18.49 -16.92 11.94
C VAL A 172 -17.35 -17.68 12.60
N ALA A 173 -17.45 -18.99 12.72
CA ALA A 173 -16.40 -19.82 13.30
C ALA A 173 -15.09 -19.72 12.51
N LEU A 174 -15.17 -19.76 11.18
CA LEU A 174 -14.03 -19.58 10.28
C LEU A 174 -13.39 -18.19 10.47
N LEU A 175 -14.21 -17.14 10.50
CA LEU A 175 -13.75 -15.76 10.67
C LEU A 175 -13.05 -15.56 12.02
N PHE A 176 -13.65 -16.04 13.11
CA PHE A 176 -13.03 -15.97 14.44
C PHE A 176 -11.74 -16.78 14.51
N SER A 177 -11.72 -18.00 13.94
CA SER A 177 -10.51 -18.82 13.85
C SER A 177 -9.40 -18.08 13.09
N PHE A 178 -9.73 -17.45 11.97
CA PHE A 178 -8.81 -16.63 11.20
C PHE A 178 -8.33 -15.39 11.97
N MET A 179 -9.22 -14.68 12.67
CA MET A 179 -8.86 -13.55 13.52
C MET A 179 -7.87 -13.96 14.61
N LEU A 180 -8.10 -15.08 15.29
CA LEU A 180 -7.18 -15.62 16.29
C LEU A 180 -5.83 -16.00 15.67
N TYR A 181 -5.84 -16.66 14.51
CA TYR A 181 -4.64 -17.04 13.77
C TYR A 181 -3.78 -15.83 13.42
N VAL A 182 -4.35 -14.79 12.81
CA VAL A 182 -3.60 -13.58 12.42
C VAL A 182 -3.17 -12.79 13.67
N THR A 183 -4.01 -12.71 14.69
CA THR A 183 -3.66 -12.05 15.96
C THR A 183 -2.45 -12.69 16.63
N PHE A 184 -2.32 -14.02 16.58
CA PHE A 184 -1.14 -14.71 17.10
C PHE A 184 0.16 -14.22 16.42
N PHE A 185 0.15 -14.03 15.10
CA PHE A 185 1.30 -13.46 14.38
C PHE A 185 1.53 -11.98 14.67
N ASP A 186 0.46 -11.19 14.87
CA ASP A 186 0.59 -9.79 15.29
C ASP A 186 1.29 -9.67 16.65
N VAL A 187 0.89 -10.49 17.63
CA VAL A 187 1.49 -10.49 18.97
C VAL A 187 2.96 -10.86 18.92
N GLN A 188 3.33 -11.90 18.16
CA GLN A 188 4.75 -12.29 17.95
C GLN A 188 5.57 -11.17 17.32
N ARG A 189 4.97 -10.36 16.43
CA ARG A 189 5.67 -9.23 15.80
C ARG A 189 5.87 -8.06 16.76
N ILE A 190 4.92 -7.81 17.66
CA ILE A 190 4.94 -6.66 18.57
C ILE A 190 5.77 -6.94 19.83
N LEU A 191 5.76 -8.17 20.32
CA LEU A 191 6.54 -8.62 21.48
C LEU A 191 7.57 -9.67 21.03
N PRO A 192 8.77 -9.26 20.60
CA PRO A 192 9.85 -10.20 20.34
C PRO A 192 10.34 -10.74 21.69
N PHE A 193 9.88 -11.93 22.08
CA PHE A 193 10.57 -12.75 23.07
C PHE A 193 11.75 -13.48 22.42
#